data_AF-A0A9E3DA18-F1
#
_entry.id   AF-A0A9E3DA18-F1
#
_cell.length_a   1.000
_cell.length_b   1.000
_cell.length_c   1.000
_cell.angle_alpha   90.00
_cell.angle_beta   90.00
_cell.angle_gamma   90.00
#
_symmetry.space_group_name_H-M   'P 1'
#
loop_
_entity.id
_entity.type
_entity.pdbx_description
1 polymer ?
#
loop_
_entity_poly.entity_id
_entity_poly.type
_entity_poly.pdbx_seq_one_letter_code
_entity_poly.pdbx_strand_id
1 'polypeptide(L)'
;MIHGPGGFMKMEAMWARKKAPPPLFFQPFMPYFSTDPPGRIQPVYVNDVARAFVEALDRPETIGKTFALGGPESMTWPQMHASASKIIVGHQRLSAPIPARMGRLMAAAGLGDLLGFNRDQVIMAGEDNSGDIRPFVETFGWMPVSFESALRQYLYQL
;
A
#
# COMPACT_ATOMS: atom_id res chain seq x y z
N MET A 1 4.75 -2.59 -0.07
CA MET A 1 3.30 -2.91 0.07
C MET A 1 2.80 -3.60 -1.18
N ILE A 2 2.24 -4.81 -1.07
CA ILE A 2 1.61 -5.51 -2.21
C ILE A 2 0.14 -5.11 -2.29
N HIS A 3 -0.35 -4.74 -3.48
CA HIS A 3 -1.73 -4.30 -3.66
C HIS A 3 -2.45 -5.06 -4.79
N GLY A 4 -3.77 -5.11 -4.72
CA GLY A 4 -4.65 -5.80 -5.66
C GLY A 4 -6.13 -5.55 -5.32
N PRO A 5 -7.07 -6.30 -5.91
CA PRO A 5 -8.52 -6.07 -5.73
C PRO A 5 -9.07 -6.36 -4.32
N GLY A 6 -8.27 -6.94 -3.44
CA GLY A 6 -8.67 -7.34 -2.09
C GLY A 6 -8.00 -6.50 -0.98
N GLY A 7 -8.24 -6.93 0.26
CA GLY A 7 -7.56 -6.43 1.44
C GLY A 7 -7.62 -4.91 1.58
N PHE A 8 -6.45 -4.29 1.75
CA PHE A 8 -6.29 -2.86 1.97
C PHE A 8 -6.98 -1.99 0.91
N MET A 9 -6.95 -2.37 -0.38
CA MET A 9 -7.53 -1.52 -1.43
C MET A 9 -9.06 -1.45 -1.38
N LYS A 10 -9.75 -2.45 -0.79
CA LYS A 10 -11.18 -2.36 -0.51
C LYS A 10 -11.47 -1.34 0.59
N MET A 11 -10.65 -1.33 1.64
CA MET A 11 -10.73 -0.34 2.71
C MET A 11 -10.46 1.07 2.19
N GLU A 12 -9.42 1.22 1.35
CA GLU A 12 -9.10 2.46 0.65
C GLU A 12 -10.28 2.98 -0.18
N ALA A 13 -10.94 2.09 -0.94
CA ALA A 13 -12.13 2.45 -1.72
C ALA A 13 -13.31 2.86 -0.83
N MET A 14 -13.52 2.20 0.32
CA MET A 14 -14.53 2.59 1.29
C MET A 14 -14.24 3.97 1.90
N TRP A 15 -12.98 4.27 2.24
CA TRP A 15 -12.57 5.60 2.70
C TRP A 15 -12.80 6.66 1.62
N ALA A 16 -12.35 6.42 0.39
CA ALA A 16 -12.52 7.34 -0.72
C ALA A 16 -14.01 7.65 -1.00
N ARG A 17 -14.87 6.64 -0.88
CA ARG A 17 -16.33 6.72 -1.05
C ARG A 17 -17.09 7.22 0.18
N LYS A 18 -16.41 7.48 1.30
CA LYS A 18 -17.05 7.86 2.59
C LYS A 18 -18.06 6.80 3.08
N LYS A 19 -17.68 5.52 2.99
CA LYS A 19 -18.50 4.37 3.42
C LYS A 19 -17.80 3.46 4.44
N ALA A 20 -16.62 3.82 4.93
CA ALA A 20 -15.87 2.99 5.85
C ALA A 20 -16.53 2.92 7.25
N PRO A 21 -16.71 1.71 7.81
CA PRO A 21 -17.11 1.53 9.20
C PRO A 21 -15.91 1.64 10.16
N PRO A 22 -16.09 2.10 11.41
CA PRO A 22 -17.26 2.84 11.89
C PRO A 22 -17.29 4.27 11.31
N PRO A 23 -18.47 4.77 10.88
CA PRO A 23 -18.60 5.98 10.05
C PRO A 23 -18.11 7.28 10.71
N LEU A 24 -17.87 7.29 12.02
CA LEU A 24 -17.53 8.50 12.77
C LEU A 24 -16.02 8.80 12.87
N PHE A 25 -15.14 7.82 12.72
CA PHE A 25 -13.73 8.04 13.10
C PHE A 25 -12.91 8.77 12.02
N PHE A 26 -13.30 8.66 10.74
CA PHE A 26 -12.47 9.09 9.61
C PHE A 26 -13.26 9.74 8.47
N GLN A 27 -14.31 10.48 8.79
CA GLN A 27 -14.94 11.38 7.81
C GLN A 27 -14.70 12.82 8.21
N PRO A 28 -14.19 13.69 7.33
CA PRO A 28 -14.04 13.53 5.86
C PRO A 28 -12.65 13.09 5.34
N PHE A 29 -11.73 12.61 6.19
CA PHE A 29 -10.30 12.42 5.85
C PHE A 29 -9.88 10.95 5.72
N MET A 30 -8.89 10.67 4.86
CA MET A 30 -8.28 9.35 4.76
C MET A 30 -7.22 9.17 5.86
N PRO A 31 -7.38 8.22 6.80
CA PRO A 31 -6.43 8.07 7.88
C PRO A 31 -5.16 7.36 7.43
N TYR A 32 -4.02 7.78 7.97
CA TYR A 32 -2.77 7.02 7.87
C TYR A 32 -1.98 7.14 9.17
N PHE A 33 -1.20 6.12 9.51
CA PHE A 33 -0.30 6.23 10.65
C PHE A 33 0.92 7.06 10.28
N SER A 34 1.18 8.10 11.06
CA SER A 34 2.32 8.99 10.85
C SER A 34 3.39 8.74 11.91
N THR A 35 4.61 8.64 11.43
CA THR A 35 5.86 8.83 12.18
C THR A 35 6.51 10.15 11.77
N ASP A 36 7.56 10.52 12.48
CA ASP A 36 8.43 11.65 12.13
C ASP A 36 9.89 11.13 12.08
N PRO A 37 10.51 11.03 10.89
CA PRO A 37 9.97 11.35 9.56
C PRO A 37 8.86 10.36 9.09
N PRO A 38 8.01 10.76 8.13
CA PRO A 38 6.97 9.88 7.59
C PRO A 38 7.57 8.78 6.72
N GLY A 39 7.13 7.53 6.94
CA GLY A 39 7.56 6.40 6.13
C GLY A 39 7.15 6.53 4.66
N ARG A 40 8.01 6.04 3.76
CA ARG A 40 7.73 5.90 2.33
C ARG A 40 7.27 4.49 2.00
N ILE A 41 6.43 4.38 0.98
CA ILE A 41 5.95 3.11 0.44
C ILE A 41 6.21 3.04 -1.06
N GLN A 42 6.50 1.84 -1.54
CA GLN A 42 6.64 1.54 -2.97
C GLN A 42 5.62 0.44 -3.32
N PRO A 43 4.37 0.82 -3.68
CA PRO A 43 3.31 -0.15 -3.95
C PRO A 43 3.67 -1.03 -5.15
N VAL A 44 3.57 -2.36 -5.01
CA VAL A 44 3.76 -3.31 -6.10
C VAL A 44 2.47 -4.09 -6.36
N TYR A 45 2.14 -4.28 -7.64
CA TYR A 45 0.94 -5.00 -8.03
C TYR A 45 1.10 -6.51 -7.79
N VAL A 46 0.09 -7.13 -7.19
CA VAL A 46 0.11 -8.56 -6.83
C VAL A 46 0.39 -9.48 -8.02
N ASN A 47 -0.09 -9.14 -9.22
CA ASN A 47 0.16 -9.97 -10.40
C ASN A 47 1.61 -9.86 -10.88
N ASP A 48 2.28 -8.72 -10.70
CA ASP A 48 3.70 -8.58 -11.01
C ASP A 48 4.54 -9.38 -10.01
N VAL A 49 4.13 -9.42 -8.73
CA VAL A 49 4.75 -10.31 -7.74
C VAL A 49 4.59 -11.77 -8.14
N ALA A 50 3.38 -12.20 -8.46
CA ALA A 50 3.11 -13.56 -8.91
C ALA A 50 3.93 -13.93 -10.17
N ARG A 51 3.98 -13.02 -11.15
CA ARG A 51 4.79 -13.16 -12.36
C ARG A 51 6.28 -13.33 -12.03
N ALA A 52 6.83 -12.49 -11.16
CA ALA A 52 8.22 -12.58 -10.74
C ALA A 52 8.55 -13.93 -10.08
N PHE A 53 7.66 -14.42 -9.20
CA PHE A 53 7.84 -15.73 -8.57
C PHE A 53 7.84 -16.87 -9.57
N VAL A 54 6.92 -16.86 -10.54
CA VAL A 54 6.85 -17.89 -11.58
C VAL A 54 8.08 -17.83 -12.49
N GLU A 55 8.46 -16.64 -12.98
CA GLU A 55 9.63 -16.48 -13.86
C GLU A 55 10.94 -16.87 -13.16
N ALA A 56 11.07 -16.67 -11.84
CA ALA A 56 12.27 -17.03 -11.10
C ALA A 56 12.53 -18.54 -11.09
N LEU A 57 11.50 -19.38 -11.23
CA LEU A 57 11.65 -20.84 -11.26
C LEU A 57 12.45 -21.32 -12.47
N ASP A 58 12.37 -20.60 -13.58
CA ASP A 58 13.00 -20.95 -14.85
C ASP A 58 14.31 -20.17 -15.11
N ARG A 59 14.78 -19.38 -14.13
CA ARG A 59 15.94 -18.48 -14.26
C ARG A 59 17.06 -18.84 -13.29
N PRO A 60 18.08 -19.63 -13.72
CA PRO A 60 19.21 -20.02 -12.87
C PRO A 60 19.95 -18.84 -12.21
N GLU A 61 19.99 -17.68 -12.87
CA GLU A 61 20.61 -16.46 -12.37
C GLU A 61 19.94 -15.89 -11.11
N THR A 62 18.72 -16.32 -10.79
CA THR A 62 17.99 -15.91 -9.57
C THR A 62 18.32 -16.78 -8.35
N ILE A 63 19.01 -17.92 -8.52
CA ILE A 63 19.32 -18.85 -7.44
C ILE A 63 20.22 -18.16 -6.40
N GLY A 64 19.81 -18.21 -5.13
CA GLY A 64 20.54 -17.60 -4.01
C GLY A 64 20.55 -16.07 -4.04
N LYS A 65 19.68 -15.43 -4.83
CA LYS A 65 19.55 -13.98 -4.91
C LYS A 65 18.32 -13.50 -4.14
N THR A 66 18.43 -12.30 -3.58
CA THR A 66 17.33 -11.56 -2.98
C THR A 66 17.11 -10.29 -3.78
N PHE A 67 15.88 -10.05 -4.21
CA PHE A 67 15.51 -8.88 -4.98
C PHE A 67 14.54 -8.01 -4.18
N ALA A 68 14.80 -6.69 -4.16
CA ALA A 68 13.77 -5.75 -3.75
C ALA A 68 12.74 -5.64 -4.88
N LEU A 69 11.52 -6.06 -4.60
CA LEU A 69 10.41 -6.00 -5.55
C LEU A 69 9.38 -4.95 -5.08
N GLY A 70 9.37 -3.82 -5.78
CA GLY A 70 8.48 -2.68 -5.57
C GLY A 70 7.93 -2.17 -6.89
N GLY A 71 6.88 -1.34 -6.85
CA GLY A 71 6.48 -0.58 -8.04
C GLY A 71 7.54 0.43 -8.49
N PRO A 72 7.36 1.06 -9.65
CA PRO A 72 8.33 1.98 -10.23
C PRO A 72 8.53 3.26 -9.40
N GLU A 73 7.58 3.60 -8.53
CA GLU A 73 7.53 4.88 -7.81
C GLU A 73 7.46 4.67 -6.30
N SER A 74 8.38 5.30 -5.57
CA SER A 74 8.30 5.45 -4.12
C SER A 74 7.48 6.70 -3.78
N MET A 75 6.51 6.59 -2.88
CA MET A 75 5.57 7.65 -2.52
C MET A 75 5.25 7.65 -1.01
N THR A 76 4.68 8.71 -0.49
CA THR A 76 4.16 8.75 0.89
C THR A 76 2.73 8.23 0.97
N TRP A 77 2.26 7.87 2.17
CA TRP A 77 0.85 7.49 2.39
C TRP A 77 -0.14 8.54 1.85
N PRO A 78 0.00 9.86 2.14
CA PRO A 78 -0.87 10.87 1.56
C PRO A 78 -0.87 10.92 0.03
N GLN A 79 0.28 10.69 -0.61
CA GLN A 79 0.38 10.65 -2.07
C GLN A 79 -0.39 9.45 -2.64
N MET A 80 -0.24 8.28 -2.04
CA MET A 80 -0.98 7.07 -2.43
C MET A 80 -2.49 7.28 -2.27
N HIS A 81 -2.94 7.81 -1.13
CA HIS A 81 -4.34 8.12 -0.89
C HIS A 81 -4.92 9.13 -1.89
N ALA A 82 -4.14 10.17 -2.24
CA ALA A 82 -4.54 11.15 -3.24
C ALA A 82 -4.70 10.53 -4.63
N SER A 83 -3.74 9.69 -5.06
CA SER A 83 -3.82 8.97 -6.34
C SER A 83 -4.98 7.97 -6.36
N ALA A 84 -5.14 7.17 -5.30
CA ALA A 84 -6.22 6.20 -5.20
C ALA A 84 -7.60 6.86 -5.22
N SER A 85 -7.83 7.86 -4.38
CA SER A 85 -9.11 8.59 -4.34
C SER A 85 -9.44 9.28 -5.66
N LYS A 86 -8.46 9.91 -6.32
CA LYS A 86 -8.63 10.51 -7.65
C LYS A 86 -9.11 9.48 -8.68
N ILE A 87 -8.59 8.26 -8.63
CA ILE A 87 -8.98 7.18 -9.55
C ILE A 87 -10.35 6.59 -9.18
N ILE A 88 -10.64 6.42 -7.89
CA ILE A 88 -11.85 5.72 -7.42
C ILE A 88 -13.10 6.60 -7.46
N VAL A 89 -12.99 7.88 -7.06
CA VAL A 89 -14.13 8.80 -6.96
C VAL A 89 -14.00 10.06 -7.82
N GLY A 90 -12.94 10.16 -8.64
CA GLY A 90 -12.74 11.24 -9.61
C GLY A 90 -12.09 12.51 -9.04
N HIS A 91 -11.81 12.59 -7.74
CA HIS A 91 -11.16 13.74 -7.12
C HIS A 91 -10.31 13.31 -5.91
N GLN A 92 -9.33 14.13 -5.53
CA GLN A 92 -8.47 13.84 -4.39
C GLN A 92 -9.22 13.99 -3.06
N ARG A 93 -8.90 13.13 -2.09
CA ARG A 93 -9.32 13.24 -0.69
C ARG A 93 -8.15 13.68 0.17
N LEU A 94 -8.44 14.47 1.20
CA LEU A 94 -7.45 14.90 2.17
C LEU A 94 -7.09 13.73 3.08
N SER A 95 -5.80 13.60 3.43
CA SER A 95 -5.30 12.59 4.37
C SER A 95 -5.08 13.20 5.75
N ALA A 96 -5.37 12.45 6.81
CA ALA A 96 -5.18 12.87 8.19
C ALA A 96 -4.19 11.94 8.91
N PRO A 97 -3.11 12.48 9.52
CA PRO A 97 -2.16 11.69 10.26
C PRO A 97 -2.73 11.22 11.60
N ILE A 98 -2.50 9.95 11.90
CA ILE A 98 -2.69 9.34 13.21
C ILE A 98 -1.31 9.09 13.79
N PRO A 99 -0.90 9.75 14.90
CA PRO A 99 0.40 9.49 15.51
C PRO A 99 0.58 8.00 15.82
N ALA A 100 1.70 7.39 15.40
CA ALA A 100 1.94 5.96 15.59
C ALA A 100 1.83 5.50 17.06
N ARG A 101 2.16 6.37 18.03
CA ARG A 101 1.92 6.10 19.46
C ARG A 101 0.44 5.87 19.80
N MET A 102 -0.46 6.63 19.16
CA MET A 102 -1.91 6.50 19.33
C MET A 102 -2.41 5.23 18.66
N GLY A 103 -1.90 4.91 17.46
CA GLY A 103 -2.17 3.64 16.78
C GLY A 103 -1.80 2.42 17.66
N ARG A 104 -0.61 2.45 18.27
CA ARG A 104 -0.15 1.38 19.19
C ARG A 104 -1.04 1.26 20.42
N LEU A 105 -1.49 2.38 20.99
CA LEU A 105 -2.41 2.37 22.14
C LEU A 105 -3.78 1.80 21.75
N MET A 106 -4.33 2.20 20.60
CA MET A 106 -5.59 1.65 20.08
C MET A 106 -5.50 0.14 19.85
N ALA A 107 -4.40 -0.34 19.26
CA ALA A 107 -4.17 -1.78 19.08
C ALA A 107 -4.07 -2.50 20.44
N ALA A 108 -3.31 -1.97 21.40
CA ALA A 108 -3.17 -2.56 22.73
C ALA A 108 -4.49 -2.57 23.53
N ALA A 109 -5.38 -1.61 23.28
CA ALA A 109 -6.71 -1.55 23.87
C ALA A 109 -7.76 -2.45 23.18
N GLY A 110 -7.36 -3.25 22.18
CA GLY A 110 -8.26 -4.13 21.43
C GLY A 110 -9.15 -3.41 20.40
N LEU A 111 -8.91 -2.12 20.12
CA LEU A 111 -9.63 -1.38 19.09
C LEU A 111 -9.08 -1.66 17.67
N GLY A 112 -7.91 -2.31 17.57
CA GLY A 112 -7.28 -2.65 16.30
C GLY A 112 -8.18 -3.51 15.41
N ASP A 113 -8.74 -4.59 15.96
CA ASP A 113 -9.61 -5.51 15.21
C ASP A 113 -10.86 -4.81 14.68
N LEU A 114 -11.45 -3.91 15.48
CA LEU A 114 -12.60 -3.10 15.07
C LEU A 114 -12.25 -2.12 13.93
N LEU A 115 -11.04 -1.58 13.94
CA LEU A 115 -10.58 -0.56 13.01
C LEU A 115 -9.78 -1.15 11.83
N GLY A 116 -9.67 -2.47 11.73
CA GLY A 116 -9.02 -3.16 10.63
C GLY A 116 -7.49 -3.03 10.60
N PHE A 117 -6.85 -2.84 11.76
CA PHE A 117 -5.39 -2.82 11.84
C PHE A 117 -4.84 -3.53 13.09
N ASN A 118 -3.59 -4.01 13.00
CA ASN A 118 -2.86 -4.56 14.12
C ASN A 118 -1.64 -3.70 14.51
N ARG A 119 -0.99 -4.04 15.63
CA ARG A 119 0.18 -3.30 16.13
C ARG A 119 1.32 -3.24 15.11
N ASP A 120 1.55 -4.32 14.38
CA ASP A 120 2.66 -4.41 13.42
C ASP A 120 2.42 -3.52 12.20
N GLN A 121 1.17 -3.38 11.75
CA GLN A 121 0.81 -2.44 10.68
C GLN A 121 1.04 -0.98 11.09
N VAL A 122 0.89 -0.63 12.36
CA VAL A 122 1.22 0.71 12.87
C VAL A 122 2.72 0.96 12.79
N ILE A 123 3.54 -0.05 13.09
CA ILE A 123 5.01 0.03 13.03
C ILE A 123 5.45 0.12 11.57
N MET A 124 4.99 -0.82 10.73
CA MET A 124 5.30 -0.88 9.30
C MET A 124 4.92 0.39 8.54
N ALA A 125 3.83 1.05 8.93
CA ALA A 125 3.42 2.30 8.28
C ALA A 125 4.42 3.44 8.48
N GLY A 126 5.23 3.38 9.54
CA GLY A 126 6.26 4.36 9.86
C GLY A 126 7.66 4.03 9.33
N GLU A 127 7.87 2.80 8.86
CA GLU A 127 9.13 2.34 8.29
C GLU A 127 9.13 2.53 6.77
N ASP A 128 10.31 2.77 6.20
CA ASP A 128 10.44 2.84 4.74
C ASP A 128 10.26 1.45 4.13
N ASN A 129 9.15 1.27 3.43
CA ASN A 129 8.83 0.08 2.65
C ASN A 129 9.08 0.35 1.17
N SER A 130 10.34 0.71 0.86
CA SER A 130 10.84 0.95 -0.49
C SER A 130 12.26 0.41 -0.63
N GLY A 131 12.66 0.07 -1.84
CA GLY A 131 13.97 -0.50 -2.11
C GLY A 131 14.44 -0.24 -3.54
N ASP A 132 15.70 -0.55 -3.79
CA ASP A 132 16.27 -0.44 -5.13
C ASP A 132 15.83 -1.60 -6.02
N ILE A 133 14.90 -1.32 -6.93
CA ILE A 133 14.38 -2.31 -7.87
C ILE A 133 15.28 -2.54 -9.09
N ARG A 134 16.40 -1.80 -9.25
CA ARG A 134 17.28 -1.95 -10.42
C ARG A 134 17.80 -3.38 -10.61
N PRO A 135 18.30 -4.09 -9.57
CA PRO A 135 18.74 -5.47 -9.73
C PRO A 135 17.62 -6.41 -10.21
N PHE A 136 16.39 -6.15 -9.77
CA PHE A 136 15.21 -6.88 -10.23
C PHE A 136 14.97 -6.61 -11.72
N VAL A 137 14.90 -5.34 -12.13
CA VAL A 137 14.64 -4.94 -13.51
C VAL A 137 15.72 -5.46 -14.46
N GLU A 138 16.98 -5.39 -14.07
CA GLU A 138 18.13 -5.89 -14.84
C GLU A 138 18.08 -7.42 -15.01
N THR A 139 17.68 -8.15 -13.96
CA THR A 139 17.63 -9.62 -13.99
C THR A 139 16.39 -10.12 -14.76
N PHE A 140 15.21 -9.56 -14.47
CA PHE A 140 13.95 -10.04 -15.04
C PHE A 140 13.65 -9.41 -16.41
N GLY A 141 14.24 -8.27 -16.75
CA GLY A 141 14.09 -7.62 -18.05
C GLY A 141 12.77 -6.87 -18.24
N TRP A 142 12.03 -6.60 -17.15
CA TRP A 142 10.79 -5.83 -17.20
C TRP A 142 10.59 -4.96 -15.95
N MET A 143 9.78 -3.91 -16.11
CA MET A 143 9.45 -2.96 -15.06
C MET A 143 8.06 -3.27 -14.49
N PRO A 144 7.88 -3.33 -13.16
CA PRO A 144 6.56 -3.43 -12.55
C PRO A 144 5.62 -2.31 -12.98
N VAL A 145 4.33 -2.63 -13.09
CA VAL A 145 3.28 -1.70 -13.47
C VAL A 145 3.14 -0.62 -12.40
N SER A 146 2.93 0.63 -12.83
CA SER A 146 2.72 1.74 -11.87
C SER A 146 1.46 1.54 -11.05
N PHE A 147 1.46 2.06 -9.82
CA PHE A 147 0.33 1.94 -8.89
C PHE A 147 -0.99 2.39 -9.54
N GLU A 148 -0.98 3.56 -10.20
CA GLU A 148 -2.17 4.10 -10.86
C GLU A 148 -2.66 3.22 -12.01
N SER A 149 -1.74 2.73 -12.84
CA SER A 149 -2.07 1.86 -13.98
C SER A 149 -2.67 0.54 -13.50
N ALA A 150 -2.04 -0.08 -12.51
CA ALA A 150 -2.53 -1.31 -11.92
C ALA A 150 -3.89 -1.10 -11.22
N LEU A 151 -4.07 -0.02 -10.46
CA LEU A 151 -5.36 0.32 -9.82
C LEU A 151 -6.50 0.41 -10.84
N ARG A 152 -6.27 1.00 -12.01
CA ARG A 152 -7.28 1.06 -13.08
C ARG A 152 -7.66 -0.33 -13.60
N GLN A 153 -6.76 -1.30 -13.59
CA GLN A 153 -7.03 -2.66 -14.08
C GLN A 153 -8.02 -3.42 -13.18
N TYR A 154 -8.07 -3.14 -11.88
CA TYR A 154 -8.95 -3.84 -10.94
C TYR A 154 -9.99 -2.94 -10.27
N LEU A 155 -10.17 -1.70 -10.75
CA LEU A 155 -11.09 -0.73 -10.17
C LEU A 155 -12.54 -1.24 -10.06
N TYR A 156 -13.00 -2.03 -11.04
CA TYR A 156 -14.36 -2.60 -11.05
C TYR A 156 -14.60 -3.64 -9.95
N GLN A 157 -13.53 -4.12 -9.30
CA GLN A 157 -13.60 -5.10 -8.20
C GLN A 157 -13.63 -4.45 -6.81
N LEU A 158 -13.43 -3.13 -6.74
CA LEU A 158 -13.35 -2.34 -5.50
C LEU A 158 -14.70 -1.80 -5.05
#